data_AF-A0A2A5A8E5-F1
#
_entry.id   AF-A0A2A5A8E5-F1
#
_cell.length_a   1.000
_cell.length_b   1.000
_cell.length_c   1.000
_cell.angle_alpha   90.00
_cell.angle_beta   90.00
_cell.angle_gamma   90.00
#
_symmetry.space_group_name_H-M   'P 1'
#
loop_
_entity.id
_entity.type
_entity.pdbx_description
1 polymer ?
#
loop_
_entity_poly.entity_id
_entity_poly.type
_entity_poly.pdbx_seq_one_letter_code
_entity_poly.pdbx_strand_id
1 'polypeptide(L)'
;MDEDKQPTAPIKNTPSPSLRLALYGGAGIGLLFGIIMGTSTTPTVATVLGALTTMLAAILGLNDSYFNNVKAVRIGSFGFACVIGAYTGLYVRSHNLLSPSLDRMNAQYQQLGFSEEQARQLILYKEFGFFQIPTSLAPASNNAQNTPSSGATSSKEQTNTNAPVVAIHPTIPQVNKQHSSLLFGAEVDLSGCEELTETDTTLPLDEILNNFELTGGPWEAFAISTGEQILPAYQSDLLLEAKKIICADINQEIMQTGCDALLHSFNAHNPNMTPPENQSTGHYETLLTSFLTQSGSWSEIGRTIDSFSWPQAQKLKALYLIQESFCSANENL
;
A
#
# COMPACT_ATOMS: atom_id res chain seq x y z
N MET A 1 -61.97 -44.99 -27.53
CA MET A 1 -61.38 -44.44 -26.28
C MET A 1 -60.16 -45.29 -26.09
N ASP A 2 -59.13 -44.92 -26.85
CA ASP A 2 -57.98 -45.78 -27.12
C ASP A 2 -56.82 -45.25 -26.27
N GLU A 3 -56.40 -46.07 -25.33
CA GLU A 3 -55.16 -45.91 -24.57
C GLU A 3 -53.98 -46.01 -25.54
N ASP A 4 -53.37 -44.86 -25.82
CA ASP A 4 -52.12 -44.75 -26.55
C ASP A 4 -50.98 -45.39 -25.74
N LYS A 5 -50.62 -46.60 -26.14
CA LYS A 5 -49.56 -47.41 -25.56
C LYS A 5 -48.20 -46.86 -25.98
N GLN A 6 -47.63 -46.01 -25.14
CA GLN A 6 -46.34 -45.37 -25.37
C GLN A 6 -45.20 -46.41 -25.49
N PRO A 7 -44.34 -46.33 -26.53
CA PRO A 7 -43.28 -47.30 -26.77
C PRO A 7 -42.17 -47.18 -25.73
N THR A 8 -42.02 -48.21 -24.89
CA THR A 8 -40.91 -48.36 -23.95
C THR A 8 -39.62 -48.59 -24.71
N ALA A 9 -38.80 -47.54 -24.86
CA ALA A 9 -37.46 -47.65 -25.42
C ALA A 9 -36.55 -48.53 -24.53
N PRO A 10 -35.66 -49.36 -25.13
CA PRO A 10 -34.77 -50.24 -24.38
C PRO A 10 -33.81 -49.42 -23.52
N ILE A 11 -33.82 -49.68 -22.20
CA ILE A 11 -32.91 -49.08 -21.22
C ILE A 11 -31.48 -49.53 -21.60
N LYS A 12 -30.71 -48.62 -22.21
CA LYS A 12 -29.26 -48.81 -22.39
C LYS A 12 -28.63 -48.83 -21.00
N ASN A 13 -28.13 -49.99 -20.58
CA ASN A 13 -27.29 -50.13 -19.40
C ASN A 13 -26.01 -49.31 -19.58
N THR A 14 -26.04 -48.04 -19.16
CA THR A 14 -24.82 -47.25 -19.03
C THR A 14 -24.02 -47.84 -17.87
N PRO A 15 -22.75 -48.23 -18.11
CA PRO A 15 -21.92 -48.77 -17.04
C PRO A 15 -21.85 -47.73 -15.92
N SER A 16 -22.18 -48.15 -14.70
CA SER A 16 -22.15 -47.27 -13.54
C SER A 16 -20.73 -46.70 -13.40
N PRO A 17 -20.59 -45.36 -13.31
CA PRO A 17 -19.28 -44.75 -13.15
C PRO A 17 -18.61 -45.35 -11.92
N SER A 18 -17.39 -45.87 -12.10
CA SER A 18 -16.71 -46.56 -11.02
C SER A 18 -16.44 -45.59 -9.86
N LEU A 19 -16.83 -46.01 -8.66
CA LEU A 19 -16.66 -45.25 -7.41
C LEU A 19 -15.23 -44.75 -7.23
N ARG A 20 -14.25 -45.53 -7.68
CA ARG A 20 -12.82 -45.21 -7.65
C ARG A 20 -12.49 -43.97 -8.48
N LEU A 21 -13.07 -43.84 -9.67
CA LEU A 21 -12.83 -42.68 -10.55
C LEU A 21 -13.39 -41.40 -9.94
N ALA A 22 -14.53 -41.49 -9.25
CA ALA A 22 -15.11 -40.37 -8.52
C ALA A 22 -14.26 -39.92 -7.33
N LEU A 23 -13.68 -40.87 -6.59
CA LEU A 23 -12.75 -40.60 -5.50
C LEU A 23 -11.47 -39.88 -5.98
N TYR A 24 -10.79 -40.41 -7.00
CA TYR A 24 -9.56 -39.80 -7.52
C TYR A 24 -9.83 -38.44 -8.19
N GLY A 25 -10.96 -38.30 -8.89
CA GLY A 25 -11.34 -37.03 -9.50
C GLY A 25 -11.59 -35.93 -8.46
N GLY A 26 -12.33 -36.25 -7.39
CA GLY A 26 -12.55 -35.30 -6.29
C GLY A 26 -11.25 -34.97 -5.56
N ALA A 27 -10.49 -36.00 -5.15
CA ALA A 27 -9.26 -35.81 -4.40
C ALA A 27 -8.18 -35.03 -5.18
N GLY A 28 -7.99 -35.31 -6.48
CA GLY A 28 -6.98 -34.64 -7.28
C GLY A 28 -7.24 -33.15 -7.46
N ILE A 29 -8.49 -32.77 -7.80
CA ILE A 29 -8.89 -31.37 -7.95
C ILE A 29 -8.81 -30.67 -6.58
N GLY A 30 -9.29 -31.32 -5.52
CA GLY A 30 -9.25 -30.78 -4.16
C GLY A 30 -7.82 -30.48 -3.71
N LEU A 31 -6.91 -31.44 -3.85
CA LEU A 31 -5.51 -31.29 -3.46
C LEU A 31 -4.81 -30.17 -4.24
N LEU A 32 -5.01 -30.11 -5.56
CA LEU A 32 -4.45 -29.05 -6.40
C LEU A 32 -4.94 -27.68 -5.95
N PHE A 33 -6.26 -27.53 -5.79
CA PHE A 33 -6.88 -26.28 -5.37
C PHE A 33 -6.44 -25.87 -3.96
N GLY A 34 -6.37 -26.82 -3.03
CA GLY A 34 -5.89 -26.60 -1.68
C GLY A 34 -4.45 -26.12 -1.64
N ILE A 35 -3.54 -26.73 -2.41
CA ILE A 35 -2.14 -26.28 -2.48
C ILE A 35 -2.06 -24.84 -2.98
N ILE A 36 -2.77 -24.52 -4.08
CA ILE A 36 -2.80 -23.17 -4.63
C ILE A 36 -3.28 -22.17 -3.56
N MET A 37 -4.39 -22.46 -2.88
CA MET A 37 -4.89 -21.64 -1.77
C MET A 37 -3.85 -21.47 -0.65
N GLY A 38 -3.24 -22.56 -0.17
CA GLY A 38 -2.28 -22.52 0.93
C GLY A 38 -0.98 -21.79 0.60
N THR A 39 -0.57 -21.83 -0.68
CA THR A 39 0.62 -21.10 -1.16
C THR A 39 0.35 -19.62 -1.44
N SER A 40 -0.91 -19.22 -1.66
CA SER A 40 -1.25 -17.84 -2.02
C SER A 40 -1.16 -16.90 -0.82
N THR A 41 -0.47 -15.77 -1.01
CA THR A 41 -0.30 -14.69 -0.01
C THR A 41 -1.36 -13.61 -0.16
N THR A 42 -2.00 -13.49 -1.33
CA THR A 42 -2.81 -12.32 -1.66
C THR A 42 -4.30 -12.52 -1.41
N PRO A 43 -4.97 -11.52 -0.78
CA PRO A 43 -6.42 -11.51 -0.60
C PRO A 43 -7.19 -11.69 -1.92
N THR A 44 -6.71 -11.08 -3.01
CA THR A 44 -7.36 -11.14 -4.34
C THR A 44 -7.50 -12.57 -4.86
N VAL A 45 -6.48 -13.40 -4.67
CA VAL A 45 -6.52 -14.80 -5.11
C VAL A 45 -7.53 -15.58 -4.26
N ALA A 46 -7.66 -15.28 -2.96
CA ALA A 46 -8.69 -15.90 -2.14
C ALA A 46 -10.11 -15.56 -2.62
N THR A 47 -10.36 -14.32 -3.04
CA THR A 47 -11.65 -13.88 -3.58
C THR A 47 -11.98 -14.60 -4.90
N VAL A 48 -11.01 -14.64 -5.83
CA VAL A 48 -11.16 -15.33 -7.13
C VAL A 48 -11.38 -16.83 -6.91
N LEU A 49 -10.60 -17.47 -6.04
CA LEU A 49 -10.75 -18.88 -5.73
C LEU A 49 -12.06 -19.17 -4.98
N GLY A 50 -12.55 -18.24 -4.15
CA GLY A 50 -13.87 -18.31 -3.53
C GLY A 50 -14.99 -18.34 -4.57
N ALA A 51 -14.96 -17.42 -5.53
CA ALA A 51 -15.92 -17.38 -6.64
C ALA A 51 -15.84 -18.64 -7.54
N LEU A 52 -14.64 -19.14 -7.81
CA LEU A 52 -14.47 -20.40 -8.54
C LEU A 52 -14.99 -21.60 -7.75
N THR A 53 -14.86 -21.59 -6.43
CA THR A 53 -15.38 -22.67 -5.56
C THR A 53 -16.91 -22.69 -5.57
N THR A 54 -17.57 -21.53 -5.52
CA THR A 54 -19.05 -21.47 -5.60
C THR A 54 -19.54 -21.93 -6.96
N MET A 55 -18.87 -21.56 -8.04
CA MET A 55 -19.15 -22.07 -9.39
C MET A 55 -18.94 -23.58 -9.50
N LEU A 56 -17.84 -24.12 -8.94
CA LEU A 56 -17.56 -25.55 -8.90
C LEU A 56 -18.60 -26.30 -8.07
N ALA A 57 -19.04 -25.74 -6.94
CA ALA A 57 -20.10 -26.32 -6.11
C ALA A 57 -21.42 -26.44 -6.89
N ALA A 58 -21.76 -25.43 -7.70
CA ALA A 58 -22.92 -25.47 -8.59
C ALA A 58 -22.78 -26.56 -9.67
N ILE A 59 -21.61 -26.65 -10.33
CA ILE A 59 -21.34 -27.63 -11.40
C ILE A 59 -21.26 -29.07 -10.86
N LEU A 60 -20.77 -29.26 -9.63
CA LEU A 60 -20.71 -30.56 -8.97
C LEU A 60 -22.09 -31.09 -8.56
N GLY A 61 -23.15 -30.32 -8.79
CA GLY A 61 -24.53 -30.80 -8.72
C GLY A 61 -25.08 -30.85 -7.29
N LEU A 62 -24.65 -29.91 -6.43
CA LEU A 62 -25.31 -29.67 -5.13
C LEU A 62 -26.80 -29.32 -5.28
N ASN A 63 -27.22 -28.85 -6.46
CA ASN A 63 -28.61 -28.47 -6.77
C ASN A 63 -29.47 -29.60 -7.36
N ASP A 64 -29.01 -30.84 -7.31
CA ASP A 64 -29.74 -31.97 -7.92
C ASP A 64 -30.45 -32.80 -6.84
N SER A 65 -31.76 -32.98 -6.96
CA SER A 65 -32.58 -33.66 -5.93
C SER A 65 -32.24 -35.14 -5.75
N TYR A 66 -31.51 -35.74 -6.70
CA TYR A 66 -31.06 -37.13 -6.65
C TYR A 66 -29.57 -37.23 -6.28
N PHE A 67 -29.32 -37.35 -4.97
CA PHE A 67 -28.00 -37.63 -4.43
C PHE A 67 -27.63 -39.12 -4.63
N ASN A 68 -26.63 -39.38 -5.46
CA ASN A 68 -26.04 -40.72 -5.65
C ASN A 68 -24.73 -40.84 -4.87
N ASN A 69 -24.41 -42.03 -4.36
CA ASN A 69 -23.16 -42.37 -3.67
C ASN A 69 -21.91 -41.89 -4.44
N VAL A 70 -21.93 -41.93 -5.77
CA VAL A 70 -20.82 -41.45 -6.61
C VAL A 70 -20.58 -39.94 -6.46
N LYS A 71 -21.65 -39.13 -6.38
CA LYS A 71 -21.56 -37.68 -6.17
C LYS A 71 -21.06 -37.37 -4.76
N ALA A 72 -21.61 -38.06 -3.76
CA ALA A 72 -21.22 -37.90 -2.36
C ALA A 72 -19.72 -38.19 -2.17
N VAL A 73 -19.20 -39.28 -2.75
CA VAL A 73 -17.77 -39.62 -2.67
C VAL A 73 -16.90 -38.58 -3.38
N ARG A 74 -17.33 -38.05 -4.54
CA ARG A 74 -16.59 -36.99 -5.24
C ARG A 74 -16.49 -35.70 -4.40
N ILE A 75 -17.61 -35.25 -3.82
CA ILE A 75 -17.65 -34.02 -3.01
C ILE A 75 -16.85 -34.20 -1.71
N GLY A 76 -17.03 -35.34 -1.03
CA GLY A 76 -16.31 -35.65 0.20
C GLY A 76 -14.79 -35.76 0.00
N SER A 77 -14.35 -36.46 -1.06
CA SER A 77 -12.93 -36.57 -1.39
C SER A 77 -12.30 -35.24 -1.83
N PHE A 78 -13.05 -34.38 -2.52
CA PHE A 78 -12.63 -33.02 -2.83
C PHE A 78 -12.37 -32.19 -1.57
N GLY A 79 -13.35 -32.12 -0.66
CA GLY A 79 -13.21 -31.31 0.56
C GLY A 79 -12.05 -31.79 1.45
N PHE A 80 -11.95 -33.11 1.66
CA PHE A 80 -10.87 -33.69 2.46
C PHE A 80 -9.48 -33.43 1.86
N ALA A 81 -9.32 -33.68 0.55
CA ALA A 81 -8.05 -33.44 -0.13
C ALA A 81 -7.70 -31.94 -0.21
N CYS A 82 -8.70 -31.06 -0.30
CA CYS A 82 -8.52 -29.61 -0.25
C CYS A 82 -7.92 -29.15 1.07
N VAL A 83 -8.41 -29.63 2.20
CA VAL A 83 -7.84 -29.31 3.52
C VAL A 83 -6.38 -29.78 3.61
N ILE A 84 -6.08 -31.01 3.18
CA ILE A 84 -4.70 -31.52 3.15
C ILE A 84 -3.82 -30.65 2.24
N GLY A 85 -4.32 -30.30 1.06
CA GLY A 85 -3.63 -29.44 0.12
C GLY A 85 -3.31 -28.06 0.71
N ALA A 86 -4.28 -27.45 1.40
CA ALA A 86 -4.10 -26.15 2.06
C ALA A 86 -3.03 -26.18 3.14
N TYR A 87 -3.07 -27.18 4.04
CA TYR A 87 -2.00 -27.36 5.04
C TYR A 87 -0.65 -27.63 4.40
N THR A 88 -0.61 -28.41 3.31
CA THR A 88 0.63 -28.69 2.58
C THR A 88 1.18 -27.42 1.92
N GLY A 89 0.34 -26.62 1.28
CA GLY A 89 0.72 -25.35 0.68
C GLY A 89 1.24 -24.35 1.71
N LEU A 90 0.55 -24.26 2.86
CA LEU A 90 1.00 -23.44 3.98
C LEU A 90 2.34 -23.93 4.53
N TYR A 91 2.52 -25.24 4.70
CA TYR A 91 3.77 -25.82 5.16
C TYR A 91 4.95 -25.53 4.21
N VAL A 92 4.73 -25.70 2.90
CA VAL A 92 5.71 -25.39 1.85
C VAL A 92 6.14 -23.93 1.91
N ARG A 93 5.17 -23.04 2.11
CA ARG A 93 5.40 -21.60 2.27
C ARG A 93 6.15 -21.28 3.56
N SER A 94 5.70 -21.79 4.71
CA SER A 94 6.29 -21.47 6.02
C SER A 94 7.73 -21.97 6.17
N HIS A 95 8.11 -23.05 5.49
CA HIS A 95 9.46 -23.60 5.54
C HIS A 95 10.35 -23.13 4.38
N ASN A 96 9.87 -22.19 3.56
CA ASN A 96 10.65 -21.65 2.45
C ASN A 96 11.25 -22.74 1.54
N LEU A 97 10.56 -23.89 1.42
CA LEU A 97 11.02 -25.09 0.71
C LEU A 97 11.28 -24.83 -0.79
N LEU A 98 10.59 -23.83 -1.34
CA LEU A 98 10.74 -23.40 -2.73
C LEU A 98 11.72 -22.23 -2.90
N SER A 99 12.17 -21.60 -1.82
CA SER A 99 13.20 -20.57 -1.90
C SER A 99 14.58 -21.22 -2.09
N PRO A 100 15.45 -20.68 -2.96
CA PRO A 100 16.83 -21.15 -3.05
C PRO A 100 17.53 -20.93 -1.71
N SER A 101 18.35 -21.90 -1.27
CA SER A 101 19.12 -21.74 -0.04
C SER A 101 20.04 -20.52 -0.12
N LEU A 102 20.25 -19.87 1.04
CA LEU A 102 21.13 -18.68 1.17
C LEU A 102 22.53 -18.93 0.59
N ASP A 103 23.06 -20.15 0.73
CA ASP A 103 24.35 -20.54 0.19
C ASP A 103 24.41 -20.43 -1.34
N ARG A 104 23.31 -20.81 -2.02
CA ARG A 104 23.23 -20.75 -3.47
C ARG A 104 23.10 -19.31 -3.97
N MET A 105 22.38 -18.46 -3.24
CA MET A 105 22.31 -17.03 -3.56
C MET A 105 23.67 -16.36 -3.35
N ASN A 106 24.37 -16.65 -2.26
CA ASN A 106 25.72 -16.12 -2.01
C ASN A 106 26.69 -16.52 -3.15
N ALA A 107 26.67 -17.79 -3.57
CA ALA A 107 27.47 -18.25 -4.69
C ALA A 107 27.13 -17.54 -6.02
N GLN A 108 25.86 -17.25 -6.29
CA GLN A 108 25.45 -16.50 -7.48
C GLN A 108 25.95 -15.05 -7.45
N TYR A 109 25.86 -14.35 -6.33
CA TYR A 109 26.39 -12.99 -6.22
C TYR A 109 27.91 -12.94 -6.35
N GLN A 110 28.61 -13.94 -5.81
CA GLN A 110 30.06 -14.05 -5.98
C GLN A 110 30.46 -14.28 -7.44
N GLN A 111 29.69 -15.09 -8.20
CA GLN A 111 29.90 -15.28 -9.64
C GLN A 111 29.70 -14.00 -10.46
N LEU A 112 28.88 -13.07 -9.98
CA LEU A 112 28.69 -11.75 -10.58
C LEU A 112 29.78 -10.74 -10.19
N GLY A 113 30.78 -11.15 -9.40
CA GLY A 113 31.90 -10.31 -9.00
C GLY A 113 31.68 -9.50 -7.71
N PHE A 114 30.57 -9.72 -7.00
CA PHE A 114 30.39 -9.13 -5.67
C PHE A 114 31.30 -9.82 -4.65
N SER A 115 31.90 -9.03 -3.76
CA SER A 115 32.62 -9.60 -2.61
C SER A 115 31.65 -10.35 -1.69
N GLU A 116 32.15 -11.34 -0.94
CA GLU A 116 31.33 -12.14 -0.03
C GLU A 116 30.58 -11.28 1.01
N GLU A 117 31.21 -10.22 1.50
CA GLU A 117 30.59 -9.29 2.45
C GLU A 117 29.47 -8.46 1.81
N GLN A 118 29.69 -7.95 0.60
CA GLN A 118 28.65 -7.22 -0.15
C GLN A 118 27.48 -8.15 -0.53
N ALA A 119 27.76 -9.38 -0.94
CA ALA A 119 26.74 -10.37 -1.24
C ALA A 119 25.87 -10.66 -0.02
N ARG A 120 26.48 -10.81 1.17
CA ARG A 120 25.74 -11.00 2.42
C ARG A 120 24.90 -9.78 2.78
N GLN A 121 25.43 -8.57 2.61
CA GLN A 121 24.67 -7.33 2.85
C GLN A 121 23.51 -7.18 1.87
N LEU A 122 23.69 -7.52 0.59
CA LEU A 122 22.62 -7.53 -0.41
C LEU A 122 21.55 -8.58 -0.12
N ILE A 123 21.95 -9.77 0.35
CA ILE A 123 21.02 -10.81 0.79
C ILE A 123 20.25 -10.36 2.03
N LEU A 124 20.93 -9.78 3.03
CA LEU A 124 20.28 -9.23 4.23
C LEU A 124 19.33 -8.08 3.89
N TYR A 125 19.73 -7.20 2.98
CA TYR A 125 18.90 -6.11 2.50
C TYR A 125 17.66 -6.65 1.79
N LYS A 126 17.82 -7.66 0.92
CA LYS A 126 16.72 -8.27 0.19
C LYS A 126 15.76 -9.05 1.11
N GLU A 127 16.27 -9.72 2.13
CA GLU A 127 15.46 -10.55 3.05
C GLU A 127 14.81 -9.74 4.18
N PHE A 128 15.45 -8.66 4.63
CA PHE A 128 15.04 -7.93 5.84
C PHE A 128 14.83 -6.43 5.63
N GLY A 129 15.10 -5.87 4.44
CA GLY A 129 15.01 -4.43 4.17
C GLY A 129 16.06 -3.59 4.92
N PHE A 130 16.96 -4.21 5.68
CA PHE A 130 17.94 -3.47 6.49
C PHE A 130 19.11 -2.98 5.64
N PHE A 131 19.23 -1.66 5.51
CA PHE A 131 20.35 -1.01 4.87
C PHE A 131 21.26 -0.38 5.94
N GLN A 132 22.38 -1.04 6.23
CA GLN A 132 23.52 -0.38 6.85
C GLN A 132 24.55 -0.18 5.75
N ILE A 133 24.67 1.03 5.20
CA ILE A 133 25.85 1.37 4.39
C ILE A 133 27.03 1.31 5.36
N PRO A 134 27.98 0.38 5.21
CA PRO A 134 29.25 0.56 5.87
C PRO A 134 29.85 1.87 5.32
N THR A 135 29.99 2.87 6.19
CA THR A 135 30.48 4.23 5.88
C THR A 135 31.86 4.22 5.19
N SER A 136 32.54 3.07 5.14
CA SER A 136 33.84 2.88 4.49
C SER A 136 33.82 2.65 2.98
N LEU A 137 32.66 2.60 2.32
CA LEU A 137 32.57 2.47 0.85
C LEU A 137 32.46 3.81 0.10
N ALA A 138 32.54 4.95 0.81
CA ALA A 138 32.79 6.23 0.14
C ALA A 138 34.14 6.10 -0.60
N PRO A 139 34.18 6.22 -1.94
CA PRO A 139 35.43 6.12 -2.69
C PRO A 139 36.40 7.12 -2.09
N ALA A 140 37.52 6.62 -1.57
CA ALA A 140 38.61 7.44 -1.10
C ALA A 140 38.97 8.42 -2.22
N SER A 141 38.50 9.65 -2.07
CA SER A 141 38.84 10.76 -2.96
C SER A 141 40.32 11.00 -2.74
N ASN A 142 41.13 10.36 -3.57
CA ASN A 142 42.57 10.56 -3.64
C ASN A 142 42.83 11.95 -4.22
N ASN A 143 42.57 13.00 -3.44
CA ASN A 143 43.17 14.30 -3.65
C ASN A 143 44.62 14.24 -3.15
N ALA A 144 45.47 13.64 -4.00
CA ALA A 144 46.90 13.83 -3.94
C ALA A 144 47.21 15.28 -4.33
N GLN A 145 47.16 16.18 -3.35
CA GLN A 145 47.59 17.56 -3.52
C GLN A 145 49.12 17.61 -3.42
N ASN A 146 49.74 17.67 -4.60
CA ASN A 146 51.15 17.93 -4.78
C ASN A 146 51.49 19.40 -4.41
N THR A 147 52.68 19.55 -3.80
CA THR A 147 53.57 20.75 -3.73
C THR A 147 53.24 21.91 -2.77
N PRO A 148 54.23 22.76 -2.40
CA PRO A 148 55.47 22.42 -1.70
C PRO A 148 55.74 23.34 -0.49
N SER A 149 56.59 22.88 0.41
CA SER A 149 57.14 23.64 1.53
C SER A 149 57.87 24.92 1.09
N SER A 150 57.46 26.07 1.62
CA SER A 150 58.34 27.21 1.84
C SER A 150 58.10 27.71 3.26
N GLY A 151 59.19 27.75 4.02
CA GLY A 151 59.17 28.10 5.42
C GLY A 151 59.01 29.59 5.67
N ALA A 152 59.09 29.88 6.98
CA ALA A 152 59.34 31.15 7.63
C ALA A 152 58.10 31.87 8.22
N THR A 153 58.16 31.92 9.56
CA THR A 153 57.88 33.09 10.43
C THR A 153 56.50 33.22 11.09
N SER A 154 56.47 32.76 12.34
CA SER A 154 56.16 33.51 13.58
C SER A 154 55.00 34.51 13.62
N SER A 155 54.08 34.20 14.55
CA SER A 155 53.47 35.10 15.55
C SER A 155 52.47 36.16 15.10
N LYS A 156 51.19 35.90 15.37
CA LYS A 156 50.28 36.68 16.25
C LYS A 156 48.85 36.12 16.07
N GLU A 157 48.26 35.57 17.14
CA GLU A 157 47.25 36.27 17.95
C GLU A 157 45.95 36.49 17.18
N GLN A 158 44.95 35.60 17.36
CA GLN A 158 43.55 36.00 17.61
C GLN A 158 42.58 34.82 17.78
N THR A 159 41.82 34.91 18.88
CA THR A 159 40.39 34.60 19.08
C THR A 159 39.79 33.25 18.63
N ASN A 160 39.40 32.48 19.67
CA ASN A 160 38.08 31.90 19.88
C ASN A 160 37.08 31.93 18.70
N THR A 161 36.74 30.74 18.22
CA THR A 161 35.36 30.35 17.92
C THR A 161 35.25 28.83 18.02
N ASN A 162 34.69 28.35 19.13
CA ASN A 162 34.12 27.01 19.23
C ASN A 162 32.91 26.97 18.28
N ALA A 163 33.12 26.55 17.04
CA ALA A 163 32.04 26.17 16.16
C ALA A 163 31.55 24.76 16.58
N PRO A 164 30.26 24.55 16.83
CA PRO A 164 29.74 23.20 17.06
C PRO A 164 29.90 22.42 15.76
N VAL A 165 30.58 21.27 15.86
CA VAL A 165 30.60 20.26 14.80
C VAL A 165 29.16 19.79 14.62
N VAL A 166 28.51 20.30 13.58
CA VAL A 166 27.20 19.82 13.12
C VAL A 166 27.44 18.43 12.56
N ALA A 167 27.20 17.41 13.39
CA ALA A 167 27.04 16.05 12.94
C ALA A 167 25.81 16.02 12.03
N ILE A 168 26.04 16.05 10.71
CA ILE A 168 25.02 15.76 9.72
C ILE A 168 24.71 14.27 9.92
N HIS A 169 23.67 13.97 10.71
CA HIS A 169 23.01 12.67 10.65
C HIS A 169 22.28 12.64 9.30
N PRO A 170 22.69 11.80 8.33
CA PRO A 170 21.76 11.44 7.28
C PRO A 170 20.61 10.71 7.96
N THR A 171 19.43 11.34 8.02
CA THR A 171 18.17 10.66 8.29
C THR A 171 17.99 9.65 7.16
N ILE A 172 18.38 8.41 7.43
CA ILE A 172 18.12 7.30 6.52
C ILE A 172 16.62 7.04 6.63
N PRO A 173 15.86 7.15 5.53
CA PRO A 173 14.43 6.88 5.55
C PRO A 173 14.20 5.49 6.15
N GLN A 174 13.24 5.39 7.06
CA GLN A 174 12.79 4.12 7.64
C GLN A 174 12.32 3.21 6.49
N VAL A 175 13.19 2.31 6.04
CA VAL A 175 12.82 1.27 5.08
C VAL A 175 11.93 0.28 5.83
N ASN A 176 10.63 0.47 5.66
CA ASN A 176 9.62 -0.46 6.14
C ASN A 176 9.84 -1.84 5.49
N LYS A 177 9.55 -2.89 6.27
CA LYS A 177 10.00 -4.26 6.02
C LYS A 177 9.44 -4.83 4.72
N GLN A 178 10.29 -4.90 3.70
CA GLN A 178 10.04 -5.56 2.44
C GLN A 178 10.26 -7.07 2.57
N HIS A 179 9.19 -7.86 2.48
CA HIS A 179 9.29 -9.24 2.03
C HIS A 179 8.80 -9.32 0.59
N SER A 180 9.77 -9.28 -0.33
CA SER A 180 9.56 -9.54 -1.74
C SER A 180 9.42 -11.05 -1.98
N SER A 181 8.19 -11.56 -1.96
CA SER A 181 7.84 -12.78 -2.70
C SER A 181 7.34 -12.37 -4.07
N LEU A 182 8.03 -12.84 -5.11
CA LEU A 182 7.91 -12.47 -6.53
C LEU A 182 6.55 -12.82 -7.22
N LEU A 183 5.45 -12.97 -6.48
CA LEU A 183 4.10 -13.14 -7.02
C LEU A 183 3.08 -12.33 -6.18
N PHE A 184 3.06 -11.02 -6.41
CA PHE A 184 2.07 -10.04 -5.92
C PHE A 184 2.35 -9.42 -4.54
N GLY A 185 2.67 -8.14 -4.59
CA GLY A 185 2.93 -7.27 -3.46
C GLY A 185 4.09 -6.34 -3.77
N ALA A 186 4.00 -5.60 -4.88
CA ALA A 186 4.65 -4.29 -4.85
C ALA A 186 3.98 -3.55 -3.68
N GLU A 187 4.77 -2.99 -2.76
CA GLU A 187 4.25 -1.91 -1.93
C GLU A 187 3.59 -0.94 -2.90
N VAL A 188 2.26 -0.81 -2.82
CA VAL A 188 1.61 0.36 -3.38
C VAL A 188 2.20 1.49 -2.55
N ASP A 189 3.10 2.25 -3.17
CA ASP A 189 3.64 3.45 -2.55
C ASP A 189 2.42 4.32 -2.24
N LEU A 190 2.06 4.38 -0.96
CA LEU A 190 0.80 4.95 -0.43
C LEU A 190 0.69 6.46 -0.68
N SER A 191 1.56 7.01 -1.52
CA SER A 191 1.42 8.38 -1.96
C SER A 191 0.18 8.61 -2.80
N GLY A 192 -0.37 7.59 -3.47
CA GLY A 192 -1.54 7.74 -4.36
C GLY A 192 -1.31 8.74 -5.51
N CYS A 193 -0.09 9.28 -5.62
CA CYS A 193 0.25 10.39 -6.47
C CYS A 193 0.51 9.93 -7.91
N GLU A 194 1.00 8.70 -8.08
CA GLU A 194 1.16 8.08 -9.39
C GLU A 194 -0.22 7.88 -10.04
N GLU A 195 -1.19 7.36 -9.28
CA GLU A 195 -2.57 7.15 -9.72
C GLU A 195 -3.28 8.45 -10.06
N LEU A 196 -3.01 9.53 -9.32
CA LEU A 196 -3.61 10.84 -9.54
C LEU A 196 -2.85 11.71 -10.55
N THR A 197 -1.78 11.21 -11.18
CA THR A 197 -0.96 12.01 -12.12
C THR A 197 -1.80 12.50 -13.30
N GLU A 198 -2.69 11.66 -13.82
CA GLU A 198 -3.56 11.97 -14.98
C GLU A 198 -4.83 12.78 -14.61
N THR A 199 -5.07 13.06 -13.33
CA THR A 199 -6.27 13.79 -12.89
C THR A 199 -6.01 15.31 -12.92
N ASP A 200 -6.62 16.04 -13.85
CA ASP A 200 -6.40 17.48 -14.04
C ASP A 200 -7.69 18.32 -14.16
N THR A 201 -7.56 19.62 -14.43
CA THR A 201 -8.68 20.56 -14.55
C THR A 201 -9.53 20.35 -15.81
N THR A 202 -9.14 19.48 -16.74
CA THR A 202 -9.91 19.19 -17.96
C THR A 202 -11.04 18.19 -17.71
N LEU A 203 -10.92 17.41 -16.62
CA LEU A 203 -11.91 16.44 -16.21
C LEU A 203 -13.10 17.11 -15.51
N PRO A 204 -14.32 16.56 -15.67
CA PRO A 204 -15.47 17.02 -14.92
C PRO A 204 -15.33 16.65 -13.43
N LEU A 205 -16.00 17.41 -12.56
CA LEU A 205 -15.86 17.29 -11.10
C LEU A 205 -16.14 15.88 -10.57
N ASP A 206 -17.13 15.19 -11.14
CA ASP A 206 -17.50 13.81 -10.78
C ASP A 206 -16.38 12.81 -11.09
N GLU A 207 -15.66 13.00 -12.21
CA GLU A 207 -14.51 12.17 -12.56
C GLU A 207 -13.31 12.46 -11.66
N ILE A 208 -13.08 13.73 -11.31
CA ILE A 208 -12.04 14.11 -10.34
C ILE A 208 -12.29 13.45 -8.98
N LEU A 209 -13.51 13.57 -8.45
CA LEU A 209 -13.88 12.94 -7.16
C LEU A 209 -13.70 11.41 -7.22
N ASN A 210 -14.21 10.77 -8.27
CA ASN A 210 -14.10 9.33 -8.44
C ASN A 210 -12.63 8.86 -8.54
N ASN A 211 -11.74 9.62 -9.19
CA ASN A 211 -10.32 9.26 -9.25
C ASN A 211 -9.65 9.31 -7.87
N PHE A 212 -9.98 10.30 -7.04
CA PHE A 212 -9.47 10.37 -5.68
C PHE A 212 -10.06 9.26 -4.77
N GLU A 213 -11.36 8.96 -4.92
CA GLU A 213 -11.99 7.83 -4.22
C GLU A 213 -11.35 6.49 -4.60
N LEU A 214 -11.09 6.25 -5.88
CA LEU A 214 -10.45 5.03 -6.37
C LEU A 214 -8.99 4.88 -5.95
N THR A 215 -8.31 5.99 -5.64
CA THR A 215 -6.93 5.98 -5.13
C THR A 215 -6.86 5.36 -3.72
N GLY A 216 -7.95 5.46 -2.94
CA GLY A 216 -8.03 4.89 -1.59
C GLY A 216 -7.28 5.69 -0.52
N GLY A 217 -7.36 5.21 0.72
CA GLY A 217 -6.56 5.73 1.83
C GLY A 217 -6.89 7.19 2.20
N PRO A 218 -5.87 8.04 2.47
CA PRO A 218 -6.08 9.45 2.79
C PRO A 218 -6.82 10.22 1.68
N TRP A 219 -6.59 9.87 0.42
CA TRP A 219 -7.20 10.54 -0.73
C TRP A 219 -8.69 10.26 -0.85
N GLU A 220 -9.11 9.02 -0.59
CA GLU A 220 -10.53 8.64 -0.56
C GLU A 220 -11.28 9.38 0.56
N ALA A 221 -10.73 9.38 1.78
CA ALA A 221 -11.30 10.12 2.90
C ALA A 221 -11.41 11.62 2.61
N PHE A 222 -10.39 12.18 1.97
CA PHE A 222 -10.36 13.58 1.57
C PHE A 222 -11.40 13.90 0.49
N ALA A 223 -11.57 13.04 -0.51
CA ALA A 223 -12.55 13.19 -1.58
C ALA A 223 -13.98 13.14 -1.06
N ILE A 224 -14.32 12.13 -0.25
CA ILE A 224 -15.65 11.97 0.35
C ILE A 224 -15.98 13.22 1.18
N SER A 225 -15.07 13.62 2.08
CA SER A 225 -15.32 14.76 2.96
C SER A 225 -15.41 16.09 2.20
N THR A 226 -14.63 16.25 1.12
CA THR A 226 -14.72 17.41 0.22
C THR A 226 -16.06 17.43 -0.51
N GLY A 227 -16.51 16.28 -1.02
CA GLY A 227 -17.80 16.11 -1.69
C GLY A 227 -19.00 16.49 -0.81
N GLU A 228 -18.93 16.19 0.48
CA GLU A 228 -20.01 16.45 1.45
C GLU A 228 -19.98 17.88 2.03
N GLN A 229 -18.79 18.42 2.33
CA GLN A 229 -18.68 19.60 3.19
C GLN A 229 -18.32 20.90 2.44
N ILE A 230 -17.73 20.80 1.25
CA ILE A 230 -17.33 21.93 0.41
C ILE A 230 -18.36 22.13 -0.70
N LEU A 231 -18.65 23.40 -1.06
CA LEU A 231 -19.58 23.68 -2.16
C LEU A 231 -19.01 23.19 -3.50
N PRO A 232 -19.83 22.62 -4.42
CA PRO A 232 -19.35 22.04 -5.69
C PRO A 232 -18.47 22.97 -6.53
N ALA A 233 -18.70 24.28 -6.46
CA ALA A 233 -17.91 25.29 -7.17
C ALA A 233 -16.44 25.38 -6.72
N TYR A 234 -16.07 24.82 -5.56
CA TYR A 234 -14.72 24.90 -4.97
C TYR A 234 -14.05 23.53 -4.82
N GLN A 235 -14.77 22.43 -5.07
CA GLN A 235 -14.27 21.07 -4.83
C GLN A 235 -13.09 20.70 -5.75
N SER A 236 -13.21 20.98 -7.05
CA SER A 236 -12.16 20.64 -8.04
C SER A 236 -10.84 21.36 -7.73
N ASP A 237 -10.92 22.68 -7.52
CA ASP A 237 -9.76 23.51 -7.17
C ASP A 237 -9.07 23.02 -5.88
N LEU A 238 -9.85 22.65 -4.85
CA LEU A 238 -9.33 22.14 -3.58
C LEU A 238 -8.57 20.82 -3.77
N LEU A 239 -9.20 19.85 -4.45
CA LEU A 239 -8.63 18.52 -4.67
C LEU A 239 -7.34 18.59 -5.49
N LEU A 240 -7.38 19.33 -6.60
CA LEU A 240 -6.25 19.40 -7.54
C LEU A 240 -5.05 20.16 -6.96
N GLU A 241 -5.26 21.25 -6.22
CA GLU A 241 -4.15 21.96 -5.57
C GLU A 241 -3.59 21.19 -4.36
N ALA A 242 -4.45 20.54 -3.57
CA ALA A 242 -3.98 19.66 -2.50
C ALA A 242 -3.11 18.52 -3.08
N LYS A 243 -3.57 17.86 -4.16
CA LYS A 243 -2.79 16.88 -4.91
C LYS A 243 -1.44 17.43 -5.32
N LYS A 244 -1.43 18.56 -6.01
CA LYS A 244 -0.20 19.16 -6.55
C LYS A 244 0.81 19.48 -5.44
N ILE A 245 0.36 20.01 -4.30
CA ILE A 245 1.27 20.36 -3.19
C ILE A 245 1.80 19.10 -2.49
N ILE A 246 0.91 18.15 -2.16
CA ILE A 246 1.29 16.93 -1.43
C ILE A 246 2.17 16.04 -2.31
N CYS A 247 1.86 15.90 -3.60
CA CYS A 247 2.63 15.08 -4.53
C CYS A 247 3.94 15.72 -5.00
N ALA A 248 4.13 17.04 -4.82
CA ALA A 248 5.39 17.70 -5.12
C ALA A 248 6.46 17.44 -4.04
N ASP A 249 6.07 17.08 -2.82
CA ASP A 249 7.00 16.76 -1.74
C ASP A 249 7.33 15.28 -1.75
N ILE A 250 8.50 14.97 -2.32
CA ILE A 250 9.04 13.60 -2.44
C ILE A 250 9.20 12.93 -1.06
N ASN A 251 9.29 13.72 0.02
CA ASN A 251 9.46 13.22 1.38
C ASN A 251 8.15 13.34 2.17
N GLN A 252 7.21 12.42 1.97
CA GLN A 252 5.95 12.36 2.73
C GLN A 252 6.13 12.34 4.27
N GLU A 253 7.34 12.04 4.75
CA GLU A 253 7.73 12.13 6.17
C GLU A 253 7.54 13.55 6.74
N ILE A 254 7.61 14.60 5.90
CA ILE A 254 7.41 16.00 6.30
C ILE A 254 5.94 16.27 6.66
N MET A 255 4.99 15.57 6.03
CA MET A 255 3.56 15.70 6.35
C MET A 255 3.27 15.24 7.79
N GLN A 256 3.91 14.17 8.26
CA GLN A 256 3.69 13.62 9.60
C GLN A 256 4.17 14.58 10.70
N THR A 257 5.35 15.19 10.55
CA THR A 257 5.94 16.06 11.58
C THR A 257 5.07 17.29 11.87
N GLY A 258 4.32 17.77 10.87
CA GLY A 258 3.40 18.91 11.03
C GLY A 258 2.05 18.56 11.67
N CYS A 259 1.65 17.28 11.66
CA CYS A 259 0.33 16.85 12.11
C CYS A 259 0.11 17.07 13.61
N ASP A 260 1.07 16.74 14.46
CA ASP A 260 0.93 16.92 15.91
C ASP A 260 0.76 18.38 16.30
N ALA A 261 1.56 19.27 15.68
CA ALA A 261 1.51 20.70 15.93
C ALA A 261 0.16 21.30 15.47
N LEU A 262 -0.33 20.87 14.31
CA LEU A 262 -1.64 21.29 13.81
C LEU A 262 -2.77 20.73 14.67
N LEU A 263 -2.72 19.46 15.07
CA LEU A 263 -3.73 18.80 15.89
C LEU A 263 -3.93 19.53 17.24
N HIS A 264 -2.85 20.01 17.85
CA HIS A 264 -2.96 20.85 19.05
C HIS A 264 -3.68 22.18 18.81
N SER A 265 -3.44 22.83 17.66
CA SER A 265 -4.12 24.08 17.29
C SER A 265 -5.62 23.88 17.00
N PHE A 266 -5.98 22.73 16.44
CA PHE A 266 -7.37 22.34 16.18
C PHE A 266 -8.10 21.92 17.44
N ASN A 267 -7.52 21.10 18.32
CA ASN A 267 -8.18 20.65 19.55
C ASN A 267 -8.45 21.80 20.53
N ALA A 268 -7.68 22.88 20.47
CA ALA A 268 -7.99 24.11 21.19
C ALA A 268 -9.31 24.76 20.73
N HIS A 269 -9.78 24.41 19.53
CA HIS A 269 -10.97 24.92 18.87
C HIS A 269 -11.97 23.78 18.65
N ASN A 270 -12.84 23.57 19.64
CA ASN A 270 -13.79 22.46 19.75
C ASN A 270 -14.45 22.05 18.40
N PRO A 271 -14.18 20.85 17.86
CA PRO A 271 -14.63 20.42 16.53
C PRO A 271 -16.13 20.14 16.43
N ASN A 272 -16.84 20.02 17.56
CA ASN A 272 -18.27 19.72 17.59
C ASN A 272 -19.20 20.92 17.44
N MET A 273 -18.66 22.11 17.16
CA MET A 273 -19.45 23.28 16.83
C MET A 273 -19.20 23.65 15.38
N THR A 274 -20.18 23.41 14.51
CA THR A 274 -20.31 24.20 13.29
C THR A 274 -20.33 25.67 13.72
N PRO A 275 -19.27 26.45 13.46
CA PRO A 275 -19.21 27.80 13.97
C PRO A 275 -20.37 28.57 13.33
N PRO A 276 -21.14 29.35 14.11
CA PRO A 276 -22.14 30.24 13.53
C PRO A 276 -21.43 31.11 12.48
N GLU A 277 -22.06 31.28 11.31
CA GLU A 277 -21.48 31.91 10.11
C GLU A 277 -20.74 33.24 10.40
N ASN A 278 -21.21 33.96 11.41
CA ASN A 278 -20.68 35.25 11.87
C ASN A 278 -19.42 35.20 12.76
N GLN A 279 -18.91 34.02 13.17
CA GLN A 279 -17.68 33.88 13.97
C GLN A 279 -16.51 33.27 13.18
N SER A 280 -16.67 33.03 11.88
CA SER A 280 -15.69 32.31 11.04
C SER A 280 -14.36 33.06 10.82
N THR A 281 -14.37 34.40 10.87
CA THR A 281 -13.19 35.22 10.52
C THR A 281 -12.01 35.03 11.48
N GLY A 282 -12.22 35.09 12.80
CA GLY A 282 -11.13 34.98 13.76
C GLY A 282 -10.52 33.57 13.84
N HIS A 283 -11.34 32.54 13.64
CA HIS A 283 -10.88 31.16 13.64
C HIS A 283 -10.03 30.84 12.40
N TYR A 284 -10.40 31.38 11.24
CA TYR A 284 -9.64 31.21 10.01
C TYR A 284 -8.22 31.77 10.14
N GLU A 285 -8.05 33.00 10.63
CA GLU A 285 -6.71 33.62 10.75
C GLU A 285 -5.80 32.85 11.73
N THR A 286 -6.35 32.37 12.84
CA THR A 286 -5.60 31.58 13.84
C THR A 286 -5.12 30.25 13.26
N LEU A 287 -6.00 29.57 12.53
CA LEU A 287 -5.67 28.29 11.91
C LEU A 287 -4.69 28.47 10.74
N LEU A 288 -4.93 29.47 9.89
CA LEU A 288 -4.02 29.82 8.81
C LEU A 288 -2.62 30.12 9.36
N THR A 289 -2.51 30.88 10.45
CA THR A 289 -1.23 31.14 11.11
C THR A 289 -0.54 29.85 11.52
N SER A 290 -1.28 28.87 12.05
CA SER A 290 -0.74 27.56 12.43
C SER A 290 -0.18 26.80 11.23
N PHE A 291 -0.89 26.78 10.09
CA PHE A 291 -0.39 26.21 8.83
C PHE A 291 0.86 26.93 8.32
N LEU A 292 0.85 28.27 8.33
CA LEU A 292 1.96 29.09 7.84
C LEU A 292 3.23 28.98 8.70
N THR A 293 3.09 28.62 9.98
CA THR A 293 4.22 28.35 10.87
C THR A 293 4.87 26.98 10.67
N GLN A 294 4.18 26.03 10.02
CA GLN A 294 4.77 24.74 9.67
C GLN A 294 5.77 24.88 8.51
N SER A 295 6.64 23.89 8.33
CA SER A 295 7.54 23.80 7.18
C SER A 295 6.97 22.92 6.06
N GLY A 296 7.47 23.10 4.84
CA GLY A 296 7.13 22.25 3.69
C GLY A 296 5.70 22.42 3.23
N SER A 297 5.08 21.31 2.81
CA SER A 297 3.78 21.29 2.15
C SER A 297 2.63 21.89 2.98
N TRP A 298 2.66 21.84 4.31
CA TRP A 298 1.63 22.48 5.15
C TRP A 298 1.58 24.01 4.99
N SER A 299 2.75 24.66 4.95
CA SER A 299 2.80 26.11 4.74
C SER A 299 2.30 26.51 3.36
N GLU A 300 2.60 25.68 2.35
CA GLU A 300 2.19 25.90 0.98
C GLU A 300 0.68 25.69 0.81
N ILE A 301 0.10 24.67 1.45
CA ILE A 301 -1.36 24.47 1.54
C ILE A 301 -2.04 25.71 2.14
N GLY A 302 -1.50 26.23 3.25
CA GLY A 302 -2.02 27.43 3.90
C GLY A 302 -2.04 28.65 2.96
N ARG A 303 -0.92 28.92 2.27
CA ARG A 303 -0.81 30.03 1.30
C ARG A 303 -1.75 29.86 0.11
N THR A 304 -1.84 28.65 -0.44
CA THR A 304 -2.68 28.37 -1.60
C THR A 304 -4.15 28.56 -1.26
N ILE A 305 -4.61 28.04 -0.12
CA ILE A 305 -6.00 28.24 0.33
C ILE A 305 -6.30 29.71 0.64
N ASP A 306 -5.36 30.45 1.22
CA ASP A 306 -5.52 31.89 1.45
C ASP A 306 -5.59 32.68 0.14
N SER A 307 -4.90 32.24 -0.90
CA SER A 307 -4.92 32.88 -2.22
C SER A 307 -6.27 32.74 -2.96
N PHE A 308 -7.10 31.75 -2.60
CA PHE A 308 -8.38 31.53 -3.25
C PHE A 308 -9.37 32.68 -3.00
N SER A 309 -10.25 32.95 -3.96
CA SER A 309 -11.31 33.97 -3.86
C SER A 309 -12.55 33.51 -3.08
N TRP A 310 -12.43 32.44 -2.30
CA TRP A 310 -13.54 31.77 -1.62
C TRP A 310 -13.98 32.52 -0.35
N PRO A 311 -15.23 32.31 0.09
CA PRO A 311 -15.66 32.75 1.42
C PRO A 311 -14.77 32.15 2.52
N GLN A 312 -14.44 32.94 3.55
CA GLN A 312 -13.59 32.48 4.67
C GLN A 312 -14.09 31.19 5.33
N ALA A 313 -15.41 31.00 5.41
CA ALA A 313 -16.02 29.78 5.92
C ALA A 313 -15.63 28.53 5.10
N GLN A 314 -15.50 28.65 3.78
CA GLN A 314 -15.08 27.54 2.91
C GLN A 314 -13.57 27.29 3.02
N LYS A 315 -12.76 28.36 3.12
CA LYS A 315 -11.31 28.24 3.35
C LYS A 315 -11.00 27.54 4.68
N LEU A 316 -11.74 27.89 5.75
CA LEU A 316 -11.60 27.25 7.06
C LEU A 316 -11.93 25.76 6.98
N LYS A 317 -13.04 25.39 6.33
CA LYS A 317 -13.41 23.98 6.11
C LYS A 317 -12.33 23.24 5.30
N ALA A 318 -11.82 23.84 4.24
CA ALA A 318 -10.77 23.24 3.42
C ALA A 318 -9.52 22.90 4.25
N LEU A 319 -9.05 23.82 5.11
CA LEU A 319 -7.92 23.56 6.00
C LEU A 319 -8.20 22.42 6.98
N TYR A 320 -9.41 22.36 7.55
CA TYR A 320 -9.83 21.29 8.46
C TYR A 320 -9.81 19.93 7.74
N LEU A 321 -10.43 19.84 6.56
CA LEU A 321 -10.54 18.60 5.80
C LEU A 321 -9.17 18.03 5.38
N ILE A 322 -8.26 18.89 4.93
CA ILE A 322 -6.91 18.45 4.56
C ILE A 322 -6.19 17.94 5.81
N GLN A 323 -6.23 18.69 6.91
CA GLN A 323 -5.57 18.23 8.15
C GLN A 323 -6.16 16.91 8.64
N GLU A 324 -7.48 16.79 8.71
CA GLU A 324 -8.15 15.57 9.17
C GLU A 324 -7.80 14.38 8.28
N SER A 325 -7.88 14.51 6.96
CA SER A 325 -7.69 13.39 6.03
C SER A 325 -6.25 12.88 6.02
N PHE A 326 -5.27 13.79 6.05
CA PHE A 326 -3.86 13.43 5.95
C PHE A 326 -3.19 13.16 7.31
N CYS A 327 -3.76 13.63 8.43
CA CYS A 327 -3.23 13.33 9.76
C CYS A 327 -3.88 12.09 10.41
N SER A 328 -5.17 11.81 10.16
CA SER A 328 -5.86 10.66 10.77
C SER A 328 -5.43 9.30 10.20
N ALA A 329 -4.95 9.27 8.96
CA ALA A 329 -4.53 8.03 8.30
C ALA A 329 -3.40 7.28 9.03
N ASN A 330 -2.62 7.98 9.86
CA ASN A 330 -1.48 7.38 10.58
C ASN A 330 -1.86 6.73 11.92
N GLU A 331 -3.04 6.99 12.50
CA GLU A 331 -3.40 6.38 13.79
C GLU A 331 -3.83 4.90 13.66
N ASN A 332 -4.10 4.42 12.45
CA ASN A 332 -4.61 3.07 12.18
C ASN A 332 -3.59 2.10 11.53
N LEU A 333 -2.33 2.51 11.39
CA LEU A 333 -1.21 1.70 10.87
C LEU A 333 -0.30 1.23 12.00
#